data_AF-A0ABD5GLL9-F1
#
_entry.id   AF-A0ABD5GLL9-F1
#
_cell.length_a   1.000
_cell.length_b   1.000
_cell.length_c   1.000
_cell.angle_alpha   90.00
_cell.angle_beta   90.00
_cell.angle_gamma   90.00
#
_symmetry.space_group_name_H-M   'P 1'
#
loop_
_entity.id
_entity.type
_entity.pdbx_description
1 polymer ?
#
loop_
_entity_poly.entity_id
_entity_poly.type
_entity_poly.pdbx_seq_one_letter_code
_entity_poly.pdbx_strand_id
1 'polypeptide(L)' 'MAWNPDSLDLLALDLQEQLRDIGAFCNHWNRPAQRAFAEYLQALGKPIEAITVAELQAAANHSEGVVRRLANRGAL' A
#
# COMPACT_ATOMS: atom_id res chain seq x y z
N MET A 1 11.08 33.91 -2.66
CA MET A 1 10.83 32.81 -1.69
C MET A 1 12.17 32.17 -1.41
N ALA A 2 12.71 32.30 -0.19
CA ALA A 2 13.96 31.65 0.18
C ALA A 2 13.69 30.16 0.41
N TRP A 3 14.42 29.31 -0.30
CA TRP A 3 14.35 27.86 -0.21
C TRP A 3 14.87 27.40 1.17
N ASN A 4 14.09 26.60 1.91
CA ASN A 4 14.47 26.10 3.23
C ASN A 4 14.85 24.62 3.13
N PRO A 5 16.13 24.24 3.31
CA PRO A 5 16.59 22.84 3.29
C PRO A 5 15.76 21.93 4.22
N ASP A 6 15.38 22.44 5.40
CA ASP A 6 14.61 21.69 6.40
C ASP A 6 13.24 21.23 5.87
N SER A 7 12.69 21.92 4.86
CA SER A 7 11.38 21.56 4.28
C SER A 7 11.43 20.30 3.40
N LEU A 8 12.59 20.01 2.79
CA LEU A 8 12.77 18.78 2.01
C LEU A 8 13.03 17.58 2.90
N ASP A 9 13.74 17.77 4.01
CA ASP A 9 13.96 16.71 5.01
C ASP A 9 12.63 16.30 5.66
N LEU A 10 11.77 17.27 6.01
CA LEU A 10 10.43 16.99 6.51
C LEU A 10 9.56 16.27 5.48
N LEU A 11 9.62 16.68 4.21
CA LEU A 11 8.90 15.99 3.13
C LEU A 11 9.40 14.54 2.97
N ALA A 12 10.71 14.31 3.05
CA ALA A 12 11.29 12.98 2.96
C ALA A 12 10.83 12.08 4.13
N LEU A 13 10.76 12.62 5.35
CA LEU A 13 10.26 11.92 6.52
C LEU A 13 8.76 11.57 6.40
N ASP A 14 7.94 12.50 5.93
CA ASP A 14 6.50 12.28 5.73
C ASP A 14 6.24 11.23 4.64
N LEU A 15 6.96 11.31 3.51
CA LEU A 15 6.90 10.28 2.47
C LEU A 15 7.34 8.91 2.99
N GLN A 16 8.42 8.86 3.79
CA GLN A 16 8.88 7.62 4.40
C GLN A 16 7.83 7.04 5.34
N GLU A 17 7.13 7.87 6.11
CA GLU A 17 6.06 7.44 7.02
C GLU A 17 4.88 6.86 6.23
N GLN A 18 4.40 7.55 5.20
CA GLN A 18 3.28 7.07 4.37
C GLN A 18 3.61 5.76 3.62
N LEU A 19 4.87 5.53 3.24
CA LEU A 19 5.30 4.31 2.56
C LEU A 19 5.57 3.14 3.53
N ARG A 20 5.77 3.42 4.82
CA ARG A 20 6.20 2.42 5.80
C ARG A 20 5.21 1.27 5.93
N ASP A 21 3.92 1.58 6.03
CA ASP A 21 2.87 0.59 6.26
C ASP A 21 2.67 -0.30 5.02
N ILE A 22 2.71 0.29 3.83
CA ILE A 22 2.68 -0.44 2.56
C ILE A 22 3.89 -1.39 2.47
N GLY A 23 5.10 -0.87 2.76
CA GLY A 23 6.33 -1.66 2.75
C GLY A 23 6.29 -2.83 3.75
N ALA A 24 5.81 -2.57 4.97
CA ALA A 24 5.65 -3.61 6.00
C ALA A 24 4.67 -4.70 5.56
N PHE A 25 3.55 -4.33 4.95
CA PHE A 25 2.60 -5.28 4.39
C PHE A 25 3.22 -6.15 3.28
N CYS A 26 3.89 -5.52 2.31
CA CYS A 26 4.54 -6.20 1.19
C CYS A 26 5.68 -7.15 1.60
N ASN A 27 6.33 -6.92 2.74
CA ASN A 27 7.42 -7.79 3.21
C ASN A 27 6.95 -9.18 3.66
N HIS A 28 5.68 -9.34 4.04
CA HIS A 28 5.17 -10.57 4.67
C HIS A 28 3.89 -11.11 4.02
N TRP A 29 3.44 -10.52 2.92
CA TRP A 29 2.21 -10.95 2.25
C TRP A 29 2.34 -12.29 1.51
N ASN A 30 1.32 -13.14 1.63
CA ASN A 30 1.23 -14.44 0.99
C ASN A 30 0.55 -14.36 -0.40
N ARG A 31 0.48 -15.47 -1.14
CA ARG A 31 -0.15 -15.50 -2.49
C ARG A 31 -1.58 -14.93 -2.52
N PRO A 32 -2.49 -15.28 -1.59
CA PRO A 32 -3.83 -14.68 -1.53
C PRO A 32 -3.81 -13.16 -1.36
N ALA A 33 -2.93 -12.64 -0.49
CA ALA A 33 -2.77 -11.21 -0.26
C ALA A 33 -2.29 -10.48 -1.53
N GLN A 34 -1.27 -11.01 -2.20
CA GLN A 34 -0.73 -10.45 -3.45
C GLN A 34 -1.80 -10.39 -4.54
N ARG A 35 -2.60 -11.45 -4.66
CA ARG A 35 -3.67 -11.51 -5.65
C ARG A 35 -4.77 -10.49 -5.36
N ALA A 36 -5.25 -10.41 -4.12
CA ALA A 36 -6.25 -9.42 -3.73
C ALA A 36 -5.76 -7.99 -3.96
N PHE A 37 -4.47 -7.73 -3.73
CA PHE A 37 -3.86 -6.43 -3.96
C PHE A 37 -3.84 -6.07 -5.44
N ALA A 38 -3.37 -7.00 -6.29
CA ALA A 38 -3.34 -6.82 -7.74
C ALA A 38 -4.74 -6.65 -8.34
N GLU A 39 -5.72 -7.44 -7.87
CA GLU A 39 -7.13 -7.31 -8.29
C GLU A 39 -7.69 -5.94 -7.91
N TYR A 40 -7.39 -5.43 -6.71
CA TYR A 40 -7.80 -4.10 -6.28
C TYR A 40 -7.20 -3.00 -7.18
N LEU A 41 -5.89 -3.05 -7.44
CA LEU A 41 -5.23 -2.06 -8.30
C LEU A 41 -5.74 -2.12 -9.74
N GLN A 42 -5.99 -3.32 -10.27
CA GLN A 42 -6.58 -3.50 -11.60
C GLN A 42 -7.98 -2.87 -11.68
N ALA A 43 -8.79 -3.00 -10.63
CA ALA A 43 -10.14 -2.44 -10.58
C ALA A 43 -10.17 -0.90 -10.59
N LEU A 44 -9.07 -0.23 -10.21
CA LEU A 44 -8.96 1.22 -10.31
C LEU A 44 -8.91 1.71 -11.77
N GLY A 45 -8.54 0.85 -12.73
CA GLY A 45 -8.50 1.19 -14.15
C GLY A 45 -7.46 2.24 -14.52
N LYS A 46 -6.45 2.44 -13.67
CA LYS A 46 -5.38 3.43 -13.86
C LYS A 46 -4.09 2.77 -14.31
N PRO A 47 -3.25 3.47 -15.10
CA PRO A 47 -1.88 3.02 -15.34
C PRO A 47 -1.10 3.01 -14.02
N ILE A 48 -0.11 2.11 -13.90
CA ILE A 48 0.59 1.86 -12.63
C ILE A 48 1.34 3.10 -12.13
N GLU A 49 1.82 3.92 -13.07
CA GLU A 49 2.54 5.17 -12.84
C GLU A 49 1.65 6.27 -12.25
N ALA A 50 0.33 6.13 -12.36
CA ALA A 50 -0.65 7.07 -11.82
C ALA A 50 -1.25 6.60 -10.48
N ILE A 51 -0.81 5.45 -9.95
CA ILE A 51 -1.27 4.96 -8.66
C ILE A 51 -0.62 5.78 -7.54
N THR A 52 -1.46 6.34 -6.69
CA THR A 52 -1.03 7.15 -5.55
C THR A 52 -0.65 6.30 -4.34
N VAL A 53 0.14 6.86 -3.43
CA VAL A 53 0.49 6.21 -2.15
C VAL A 53 -0.78 5.87 -1.34
N ALA A 54 -1.78 6.75 -1.32
CA ALA A 54 -3.06 6.49 -0.66
C ALA A 54 -3.80 5.28 -1.25
N GLU A 55 -3.75 5.10 -2.57
CA GLU A 55 -4.38 3.95 -3.24
C GLU A 55 -3.62 2.64 -2.98
N LEU A 56 -2.28 2.69 -2.92
CA LEU A 56 -1.48 1.55 -2.49
C LEU A 56 -1.82 1.13 -1.05
N GLN A 57 -1.99 2.09 -0.13
CA GLN A 57 -2.41 1.80 1.24
C GLN A 57 -3.83 1.22 1.29
N ALA A 58 -4.77 1.75 0.49
CA ALA A 58 -6.12 1.21 0.40
C ALA A 58 -6.12 -0.23 -0.12
N ALA A 59 -5.30 -0.53 -1.12
CA ALA A 59 -5.11 -1.88 -1.65
C ALA A 59 -4.51 -2.83 -0.61
N ALA A 60 -3.52 -2.38 0.18
CA ALA A 60 -2.91 -3.15 1.26
C ALA A 60 -3.96 -3.51 2.34
N ASN A 61 -4.72 -2.51 2.81
CA ASN A 61 -5.79 -2.69 3.79
C ASN A 61 -6.88 -3.65 3.29
N HIS A 62 -7.27 -3.51 2.01
CA HIS A 62 -8.24 -4.42 1.39
C HIS A 62 -7.74 -5.86 1.40
N SER A 63 -6.49 -6.05 1.00
CA SER A 63 -5.85 -7.36 0.87
C SER A 63 -5.71 -8.05 2.23
N GLU A 64 -5.32 -7.30 3.26
CA GLU A 64 -5.31 -7.81 4.63
C GLU A 64 -6.70 -8.28 5.07
N GLY A 65 -7.73 -7.49 4.77
CA GLY A 65 -9.13 -7.87 5.04
C GLY A 65 -9.58 -9.12 4.28
N VAL A 66 -9.09 -9.37 3.06
CA VAL A 66 -9.34 -10.61 2.32
C VAL A 66 -8.65 -11.79 3.00
N VAL A 67 -7.36 -11.66 3.33
CA VAL A 67 -6.59 -12.72 3.99
C VAL A 67 -7.21 -13.10 5.33
N ARG A 68 -7.56 -12.12 6.18
CA ARG A 68 -8.23 -12.38 7.47
C ARG A 68 -9.53 -13.16 7.29
N ARG A 69 -10.32 -12.84 6.26
CA ARG A 69 -11.56 -13.58 5.93
C ARG A 69 -11.30 -15.00 5.47
N LEU A 70 -10.24 -15.23 4.68
CA LEU A 70 -9.85 -16.58 4.25
C LEU A 70 -9.33 -17.41 5.44
N ALA A 71 -8.54 -16.81 6.32
CA ALA A 71 -8.05 -17.44 7.55
C ALA A 71 -9.21 -17.93 8.42
N ASN A 72 -10.20 -17.07 8.67
CA ASN A 72 -11.37 -17.37 9.48
C ASN A 72 -12.29 -18.43 8.85
N ARG A 73 -12.14 -18.70 7.54
CA ARG A 73 -12.87 -19.74 6.82
C ARG A 73 -12.08 -21.05 6.69
N GLY A 74 -10.86 -21.12 7.23
CA GLY A 74 -9.98 -22.29 7.10
C GLY A 74 -9.47 -22.51 5.67
N ALA A 75 -9.41 -21.45 4.86
CA ALA A 75 -9.08 -21.48 3.43
C ALA A 75 -7.68 -20.90 3.13
N LEU A 76 -6.81 -20.84 4.13
CA LEU A 76 -5.40 -20.43 4.02
C LEU A 76 -4.45 -21.58 4.31
#